data_AF-A0A2S6NL73-F1
#
_entry.id   AF-A0A2S6NL73-F1
#
_cell.length_a   1.000
_cell.length_b   1.000
_cell.length_c   1.000
_cell.angle_alpha   90.00
_cell.angle_beta   90.00
_cell.angle_gamma   90.00
#
_symmetry.space_group_name_H-M   'P 1'
#
loop_
_entity.id
_entity.type
_entity.pdbx_description
1 polymer ?
#
loop_
_entity_poly.entity_id
_entity_poly.type
_entity_poly.pdbx_seq_one_letter_code
_entity_poly.pdbx_strand_id
1 'polypeptide(L)'
;MPSRLERSNEVPHNTEPFRSLGADRRARIIAEQTLIVDFATDVAITALPSLIPLAADRGRAIETVQDIAGDTAAMSETTLRMLVRLRETLRCAPLSLGAAAREPAGKKAKAHPVPEPAAGG
;
A
#
# COMPACT_ATOMS: atom_id res chain seq x y z
N MET A 1 -17.67 -9.81 4.23
CA MET A 1 -16.36 -9.11 4.12
C MET A 1 -15.60 -9.77 2.98
N PRO A 2 -15.00 -9.01 2.04
CA PRO A 2 -14.25 -9.57 0.92
C PRO A 2 -13.02 -10.34 1.42
N SER A 3 -12.65 -11.41 0.70
CA SER A 3 -11.46 -12.21 0.96
C SER A 3 -10.17 -11.38 0.83
N ARG A 4 -9.05 -11.90 1.34
CA ARG A 4 -7.73 -11.28 1.17
C ARG A 4 -7.37 -11.07 -0.30
N LEU A 5 -7.70 -12.04 -1.16
CA LEU A 5 -7.42 -12.00 -2.59
C LEU A 5 -8.28 -10.95 -3.31
N GLU A 6 -9.55 -10.83 -2.95
CA GLU A 6 -10.42 -9.77 -3.48
C GLU A 6 -9.88 -8.40 -3.12
N ARG A 7 -9.52 -8.17 -1.85
CA ARG A 7 -8.92 -6.90 -1.40
C ARG A 7 -7.59 -6.59 -2.09
N SER A 8 -6.71 -7.58 -2.27
CA SER A 8 -5.43 -7.37 -2.98
C SER A 8 -5.62 -7.03 -4.45
N ASN A 9 -6.69 -7.51 -5.08
CA ASN A 9 -7.04 -7.15 -6.45
C ASN A 9 -7.73 -5.77 -6.53
N GLU A 10 -8.59 -5.42 -5.57
CA GLU A 10 -9.33 -4.15 -5.60
C GLU A 10 -8.43 -2.91 -5.50
N VAL A 11 -7.47 -2.91 -4.59
CA VAL A 11 -6.60 -1.74 -4.34
C VAL A 11 -5.90 -1.24 -5.61
N PRO A 12 -5.15 -2.07 -6.36
CA PRO A 12 -4.49 -1.63 -7.58
C PRO A 12 -5.48 -1.30 -8.73
N HIS A 13 -6.72 -1.79 -8.71
CA HIS A 13 -7.67 -1.55 -9.81
C HIS A 13 -8.54 -0.31 -9.59
N ASN A 14 -8.89 0.00 -8.33
CA ASN A 14 -9.91 0.99 -8.01
C ASN A 14 -9.42 2.19 -7.20
N THR A 15 -8.15 2.23 -6.81
CA THR A 15 -7.59 3.30 -5.96
C THR A 15 -6.59 4.15 -6.74
N GLU A 16 -6.64 5.47 -6.57
CA GLU A 16 -5.58 6.36 -7.09
C GLU A 16 -4.26 6.15 -6.32
N PRO A 17 -3.09 6.21 -7.00
CA PRO A 17 -2.90 6.59 -8.41
C PRO A 17 -3.08 5.44 -9.43
N PHE A 18 -3.32 4.21 -8.98
CA PHE A 18 -3.30 3.02 -9.84
C PHE A 18 -4.46 2.94 -10.84
N ARG A 19 -5.62 3.50 -10.46
CA ARG A 19 -6.78 3.61 -11.33
C ARG A 19 -6.47 4.42 -12.59
N SER A 20 -5.75 5.55 -12.46
CA SER A 20 -5.41 6.44 -13.56
C SER A 20 -4.22 5.97 -14.43
N LEU A 21 -3.50 4.91 -14.03
CA LEU A 21 -2.36 4.39 -14.79
C LEU A 21 -2.75 3.64 -16.08
N GLY A 22 -4.00 3.18 -16.21
CA GLY A 22 -4.42 2.26 -17.27
C GLY A 22 -3.98 0.82 -17.01
N ALA A 23 -4.70 -0.15 -17.60
CA ALA A 23 -4.51 -1.57 -17.30
C ALA A 23 -3.12 -2.09 -17.69
N ASP A 24 -2.64 -1.79 -18.90
CA ASP A 24 -1.36 -2.29 -19.41
C ASP A 24 -0.17 -1.78 -18.61
N ARG A 25 -0.14 -0.48 -18.33
CA ARG A 25 0.94 0.12 -17.54
C ARG A 25 0.94 -0.39 -16.10
N ARG A 26 -0.24 -0.58 -15.50
CA ARG A 26 -0.36 -1.18 -14.18
C ARG A 26 0.14 -2.62 -14.16
N ALA A 27 -0.25 -3.44 -15.14
CA ALA A 27 0.21 -4.83 -15.24
C ALA A 27 1.74 -4.92 -15.37
N ARG A 28 2.33 -4.03 -16.18
CA ARG A 28 3.79 -3.92 -16.30
C ARG A 28 4.47 -3.58 -14.98
N ILE A 29 3.96 -2.57 -14.25
CA ILE A 29 4.51 -2.18 -12.95
C ILE A 29 4.41 -3.35 -11.97
N ILE A 30 3.26 -4.03 -11.89
CA ILE A 30 3.09 -5.18 -10.99
C ILE A 30 4.11 -6.28 -11.34
N ALA A 31 4.25 -6.64 -12.61
CA ALA A 31 5.22 -7.66 -13.04
C ALA A 31 6.67 -7.29 -12.68
N GLU A 32 7.05 -6.02 -12.89
CA GLU A 32 8.38 -5.52 -12.51
C GLU A 32 8.59 -5.57 -11.00
N GLN A 33 7.61 -5.12 -10.21
CA GLN A 33 7.71 -5.14 -8.75
C GLN A 33 7.71 -6.55 -8.19
N THR A 34 7.00 -7.51 -8.81
CA THR A 34 7.09 -8.93 -8.44
C THR A 34 8.52 -9.45 -8.61
N LEU A 35 9.15 -9.20 -9.75
CA LEU A 35 10.54 -9.62 -9.98
C LEU A 35 11.51 -8.98 -8.98
N ILE A 36 11.37 -7.69 -8.70
CA ILE A 36 12.21 -6.99 -7.72
C ILE A 36 12.03 -7.61 -6.33
N VAL A 37 10.80 -7.90 -5.90
CA VAL A 37 10.55 -8.49 -4.58
C VAL A 37 11.06 -9.92 -4.51
N ASP A 38 10.95 -10.71 -5.58
CA ASP A 38 11.40 -12.11 -5.61
C ASP A 38 12.93 -12.23 -5.56
N PHE A 39 13.66 -11.33 -6.24
CA PHE A 39 15.12 -11.44 -6.38
C PHE A 39 15.92 -10.44 -5.53
N ALA A 40 15.30 -9.35 -5.06
CA ALA A 40 15.96 -8.27 -4.35
C ALA A 40 15.11 -7.74 -3.19
N THR A 41 14.43 -8.63 -2.46
CA THR A 41 13.49 -8.28 -1.38
C THR A 41 14.07 -7.27 -0.39
N ASP A 42 15.33 -7.48 0.03
CA ASP A 42 15.97 -6.63 1.03
C ASP A 42 16.17 -5.19 0.54
N VAL A 43 16.67 -5.04 -0.68
CA VAL A 43 16.86 -3.75 -1.36
C VAL A 43 15.51 -3.07 -1.58
N ALA A 44 14.50 -3.83 -2.04
CA ALA A 44 13.16 -3.31 -2.28
C ALA A 44 12.55 -2.70 -1.02
N ILE A 45 12.69 -3.38 0.12
CA ILE A 45 12.14 -2.92 1.39
C ILE A 45 12.93 -1.73 1.94
N THR A 46 14.26 -1.82 1.96
CA THR A 46 15.12 -0.76 2.51
C THR A 46 15.07 0.55 1.72
N ALA A 47 14.66 0.50 0.44
CA ALA A 47 14.42 1.68 -0.38
C ALA A 47 13.09 2.40 -0.08
N LEU A 48 12.11 1.75 0.57
CA LEU A 48 10.78 2.36 0.79
C LEU A 48 10.82 3.74 1.49
N PRO A 49 11.70 4.01 2.48
CA PRO A 49 11.76 5.33 3.12
C PRO A 49 12.18 6.47 2.20
N SER A 50 12.94 6.19 1.13
CA SER A 50 13.33 7.20 0.13
C SER A 50 12.23 7.39 -0.92
N LEU A 51 11.46 6.33 -1.23
CA LEU A 51 10.32 6.39 -2.14
C LEU A 51 9.08 7.05 -1.50
N ILE A 52 8.93 6.95 -0.18
CA ILE A 52 7.83 7.53 0.59
C ILE A 52 8.42 8.48 1.63
N PRO A 53 8.81 9.71 1.24
CA PRO A 53 9.56 10.61 2.12
C PRO A 53 8.71 11.16 3.28
N LEU A 54 7.41 11.35 3.07
CA LEU A 54 6.51 11.93 4.06
C LEU A 54 6.04 10.90 5.09
N ALA A 55 6.25 11.18 6.37
CA ALA A 55 5.86 10.28 7.46
C ALA A 55 4.35 9.96 7.48
N ALA A 56 3.50 10.92 7.13
CA ALA A 56 2.07 10.71 7.00
C ALA A 56 1.73 9.65 5.93
N ASP A 57 2.42 9.68 4.79
CA ASP A 57 2.20 8.71 3.71
C ASP A 57 2.76 7.32 4.06
N ARG A 58 3.82 7.24 4.86
CA ARG A 58 4.30 5.97 5.41
C ARG A 58 3.26 5.29 6.30
N GLY A 59 2.59 6.07 7.15
CA GLY A 59 1.45 5.61 7.95
C GLY A 59 0.32 5.06 7.07
N ARG A 60 -0.11 5.86 6.07
CA ARG A 60 -1.16 5.45 5.12
C ARG A 60 -0.80 4.21 4.31
N ALA A 61 0.46 4.06 3.91
CA ALA A 61 0.93 2.88 3.19
C ALA A 61 0.83 1.63 4.07
N ILE A 62 1.24 1.72 5.34
CA ILE A 62 1.13 0.64 6.32
C ILE A 62 -0.32 0.29 6.65
N GLU A 63 -1.21 1.27 6.73
CA GLU A 63 -2.66 1.04 6.90
C GLU A 63 -3.23 0.28 5.69
N THR A 64 -2.91 0.73 4.47
CA THR A 64 -3.34 0.06 3.24
C THR A 64 -2.87 -1.40 3.19
N VAL A 65 -1.61 -1.67 3.56
CA VAL A 65 -1.08 -3.05 3.62
C VAL A 65 -1.85 -3.91 4.64
N GLN A 66 -2.14 -3.36 5.82
CA GLN A 66 -2.92 -4.06 6.85
C GLN A 66 -4.36 -4.31 6.40
N ASP A 67 -4.99 -3.34 5.76
CA ASP A 67 -6.35 -3.46 5.22
C ASP A 67 -6.44 -4.53 4.14
N ILE A 68 -5.38 -4.74 3.35
CA ILE A 68 -5.32 -5.85 2.38
C ILE A 68 -5.10 -7.18 3.12
N ALA A 69 -4.13 -7.23 4.03
CA ALA A 69 -3.74 -8.46 4.72
C ALA A 69 -4.86 -9.00 5.64
N GLY A 70 -5.65 -8.11 6.25
CA GLY A 70 -6.76 -8.46 7.14
C GLY A 70 -6.36 -8.59 8.61
N ASP A 71 -7.12 -9.38 9.35
CA ASP A 71 -6.93 -9.56 10.79
C ASP A 71 -5.57 -10.20 11.10
N THR A 72 -4.77 -9.52 11.92
CA THR A 72 -3.48 -10.00 12.42
C THR A 72 -3.57 -11.36 13.11
N ALA A 73 -4.69 -11.68 13.76
CA ALA A 73 -4.89 -12.98 14.42
C ALA A 73 -5.06 -14.14 13.42
N ALA A 74 -5.48 -13.84 12.19
CA ALA A 74 -5.64 -14.81 11.11
C ALA A 74 -4.43 -14.89 10.17
N MET A 75 -3.40 -14.07 10.38
CA MET A 75 -2.19 -14.06 9.56
C MET A 75 -1.26 -15.22 9.94
N SER A 76 -0.53 -15.73 8.95
CA SER A 76 0.59 -16.64 9.22
C SER A 76 1.74 -15.90 9.89
N GLU A 77 2.61 -16.64 10.60
CA GLU A 77 3.79 -16.10 11.24
C GLU A 77 4.72 -15.36 10.23
N THR A 78 4.85 -15.89 9.02
CA THR A 78 5.63 -15.24 7.95
C THR A 78 5.04 -13.90 7.53
N THR A 79 3.71 -13.82 7.38
CA THR A 79 3.04 -12.54 7.04
C THR A 79 3.19 -11.52 8.17
N LEU A 80 3.07 -11.94 9.43
CA LEU A 80 3.28 -11.07 10.59
C LEU A 80 4.71 -10.53 10.65
N ARG A 81 5.71 -11.41 10.48
CA ARG A 81 7.13 -10.99 10.42
C ARG A 81 7.37 -9.98 9.31
N MET A 82 6.74 -10.18 8.14
CA MET A 82 6.90 -9.25 7.05
C MET A 82 6.28 -7.88 7.35
N LEU A 83 5.09 -7.88 7.95
CA LEU A 83 4.40 -6.67 8.34
C LEU A 83 5.15 -5.88 9.43
N VAL A 84 5.72 -6.57 10.43
CA VAL A 84 6.58 -5.94 11.44
C VAL A 84 7.77 -5.26 10.77
N ARG A 85 8.50 -5.97 9.90
CA ARG A 85 9.66 -5.43 9.19
C ARG A 85 9.32 -4.22 8.32
N LEU A 86 8.19 -4.23 7.62
CA LEU A 86 7.73 -3.06 6.84
C LEU A 86 7.51 -1.84 7.74
N ARG A 87 6.90 -2.05 8.91
CA ARG A 87 6.58 -0.97 9.85
C ARG A 87 7.83 -0.39 10.50
N GLU A 88 8.79 -1.23 10.86
CA GLU A 88 10.10 -0.80 11.37
C GLU A 88 10.87 -0.01 10.31
N THR A 89 10.93 -0.52 9.08
CA THR A 89 11.63 0.13 7.96
C THR A 89 11.05 1.53 7.69
N LEU A 90 9.72 1.64 7.71
CA LEU A 90 9.01 2.90 7.51
C LEU A 90 8.94 3.79 8.77
N ARG A 91 9.48 3.32 9.91
CA ARG A 91 9.45 4.01 11.22
C ARG A 91 8.03 4.34 11.70
N CYS A 92 7.09 3.44 11.46
CA CYS A 92 5.72 3.54 11.97
C CYS A 92 5.66 3.00 13.42
N ALA A 93 4.63 3.41 14.18
CA ALA A 93 4.36 2.89 15.53
C ALA A 93 4.37 1.34 15.54
N PRO A 94 4.66 0.60 16.63
CA PRO A 94 4.69 -0.88 16.64
C PRO A 94 3.36 -1.57 16.35
N LEU A 95 3.40 -2.86 15.98
CA LEU A 95 2.21 -3.60 15.55
C LEU A 95 1.40 -3.96 16.79
N SER A 96 0.12 -3.57 16.82
CA SER A 96 -0.78 -3.99 17.88
C SER A 96 -1.39 -5.33 17.51
N LEU A 97 -1.07 -6.37 18.28
CA LEU A 97 -1.68 -7.69 18.14
C LEU A 97 -3.03 -7.68 18.87
N GLY A 98 -4.10 -7.98 18.15
CA GLY A 98 -5.45 -8.12 18.75
C GLY A 98 -6.38 -6.91 18.65
N ALA A 99 -6.10 -5.93 17.79
CA ALA A 99 -7.10 -4.92 17.45
C ALA A 99 -8.19 -5.56 16.56
N ALA A 100 -9.31 -5.93 17.19
CA ALA A 100 -10.50 -6.41 16.51
C ALA A 100 -10.93 -5.42 15.41
N ALA A 101 -11.15 -5.97 14.21
CA ALA A 101 -11.83 -5.37 13.04
C ALA A 101 -12.06 -3.85 13.15
N ARG A 102 -11.08 -3.06 12.72
CA ARG A 102 -11.37 -1.66 12.39
C ARG A 102 -12.28 -1.68 11.16
N GLU A 103 -13.49 -1.14 11.32
CA GLU A 103 -14.49 -1.05 10.27
C GLU A 103 -13.90 -0.48 8.98
N PRO A 104 -14.33 -0.93 7.78
CA PRO A 104 -13.75 -0.49 6.52
C PRO A 104 -13.84 1.03 6.44
N ALA A 105 -12.68 1.68 6.25
CA ALA A 105 -12.56 3.13 6.13
C ALA A 105 -13.20 3.62 4.82
N GLY A 106 -14.53 3.61 4.77
CA GLY A 106 -15.29 4.39 3.80
C GLY A 106 -15.24 5.87 4.18
N LYS A 107 -14.23 6.62 3.73
CA LYS A 107 -14.39 8.07 3.56
C LYS A 107 -13.41 8.71 2.56
N LYS A 108 -13.98 9.00 1.38
CA LYS A 108 -13.63 9.98 0.35
C LYS A 108 -12.36 10.82 0.60
N ALA A 109 -11.28 10.49 -0.11
CA ALA A 109 -10.23 11.47 -0.38
C ALA A 109 -10.83 12.56 -1.29
N LYS A 110 -10.96 13.77 -0.74
CA LYS A 110 -11.31 14.97 -1.50
C LYS A 110 -10.22 15.21 -2.55
N ALA A 111 -10.62 15.29 -3.81
CA ALA A 111 -9.74 15.69 -4.91
C ALA A 111 -9.15 17.08 -4.61
N HIS A 112 -7.82 17.16 -4.54
CA HIS A 112 -7.10 18.41 -4.58
C HIS A 112 -7.12 18.88 -6.04
N PRO A 113 -7.65 20.07 -6.38
CA PRO A 113 -7.64 20.54 -7.76
C PRO A 113 -6.20 20.85 -8.18
N VAL A 114 -5.77 20.25 -9.28
CA VAL A 114 -4.52 20.59 -9.96
C VAL A 114 -4.77 21.90 -10.73
N PRO A 115 -3.96 22.96 -10.58
CA PRO A 115 -4.11 24.16 -11.41
C PRO A 115 -3.68 23.87 -12.85
N GLU A 116 -4.55 24.28 -13.78
CA GLU A 116 -4.39 24.21 -15.23
C GLU A 116 -3.18 25.05 -15.69
N PRO A 117 -2.33 24.55 -16.62
CA PRO A 117 -1.25 25.35 -17.18
C PRO A 117 -1.79 26.35 -18.20
N ALA A 118 -1.39 27.61 -18.04
CA ALA A 118 -1.63 28.71 -18.96
C ALA A 118 -1.18 28.34 -20.40
N ALA A 119 -2.10 28.46 -21.35
CA ALA A 119 -1.79 28.58 -22.77
C ALA A 119 -2.08 30.03 -23.19
N GLY A 120 -1.02 30.74 -23.57
CA GLY A 120 -1.11 32.08 -24.11
C GLY A 120 -1.70 32.11 -25.52
N GLY A 121 -2.32 33.25 -25.82
CA GLY A 121 -2.68 33.75 -27.14
C GLY A 121 -2.79 35.27 -27.04
#